data_AF-A0A1W2A9U3-F1
#
_entry.id   AF-A0A1W2A9U3-F1
#
_cell.length_a   1.000
_cell.length_b   1.000
_cell.length_c   1.000
_cell.angle_alpha   90.00
_cell.angle_beta   90.00
_cell.angle_gamma   90.00
#
_symmetry.space_group_name_H-M   'P 1'
#
loop_
_entity.id
_entity.type
_entity.pdbx_description
1 polymer ?
#
loop_
_entity_poly.entity_id
_entity_poly.type
_entity_poly.pdbx_seq_one_letter_code
_entity_poly.pdbx_strand_id
1 'polypeptide(L)'
;MPLLLKNPKKDLLLNAGFNVLHQESKEWLDTIAFWKYEINFFTELLNKKVNKTSDFSQLLKTLDKIHLELMDYLEKDIVAHEKYLTDLEGLKDGFSEIAYREQHKKLSESMALFTEDIKEFKLMVFGYVKNL
;
A
#
# COMPACT_ATOMS: atom_id res chain seq x y z
N MET A 1 -9.14 -22.56 -31.28
CA MET A 1 -8.08 -21.66 -30.78
C MET A 1 -8.69 -20.89 -29.61
N PRO A 2 -8.30 -21.12 -28.35
CA PRO A 2 -8.99 -20.48 -27.23
C PRO A 2 -8.55 -19.01 -27.12
N LEU A 3 -9.54 -18.13 -27.01
CA LEU A 3 -9.37 -16.70 -26.73
C LEU A 3 -8.77 -16.55 -25.33
N LEU A 4 -7.49 -16.20 -25.27
CA LEU A 4 -6.87 -15.69 -24.04
C LEU A 4 -7.63 -14.42 -23.66
N LEU A 5 -8.38 -14.48 -22.56
CA LEU A 5 -8.93 -13.32 -21.88
C LEU A 5 -7.75 -12.44 -21.43
N LYS A 6 -7.29 -11.57 -22.33
CA LYS A 6 -6.37 -10.48 -22.01
C LYS A 6 -7.07 -9.62 -20.98
N ASN A 7 -6.55 -9.63 -19.76
CA ASN A 7 -7.01 -8.76 -18.70
C ASN A 7 -6.81 -7.30 -19.18
N PRO A 8 -7.87 -6.54 -19.50
CA PRO A 8 -7.75 -5.26 -20.20
C PRO A 8 -7.00 -4.21 -19.37
N LYS A 9 -6.99 -4.36 -18.03
CA LYS A 9 -6.18 -3.52 -17.14
C LYS A 9 -4.67 -3.68 -17.39
N LYS A 10 -4.21 -4.87 -17.79
CA LYS A 10 -2.78 -5.18 -17.95
C LYS A 10 -2.20 -4.60 -19.25
N ASP A 11 -3.00 -4.55 -20.32
CA ASP A 11 -2.64 -3.90 -21.60
C ASP A 11 -2.77 -2.35 -21.51
N LEU A 12 -3.64 -1.83 -20.64
CA LEU A 12 -3.76 -0.39 -20.38
C LEU A 12 -2.49 0.20 -19.76
N LEU A 13 -1.83 -0.51 -18.82
CA LEU A 13 -0.62 -0.02 -18.15
C LEU A 13 0.62 0.08 -19.07
N LEU A 14 0.69 -0.77 -20.11
CA LEU A 14 1.77 -0.72 -21.11
C LEU A 14 1.64 0.50 -22.04
N ASN A 15 0.45 1.10 -22.15
CA ASN A 15 0.17 2.29 -22.97
C ASN A 15 -0.31 3.50 -22.15
N ALA A 16 -0.34 3.40 -20.81
CA ALA A 16 -0.75 4.49 -19.95
C ALA A 16 0.28 5.63 -20.04
N GLY A 17 -0.20 6.85 -20.27
CA GLY A 17 0.65 8.03 -20.18
C GLY A 17 1.18 8.23 -18.76
N PHE A 18 2.34 8.88 -18.63
CA PHE A 18 2.94 9.15 -17.32
C PHE A 18 2.02 9.92 -16.36
N ASN A 19 1.10 10.74 -16.90
CA ASN A 19 0.08 11.42 -16.11
C ASN A 19 -0.86 10.45 -15.35
N VAL A 20 -1.20 9.31 -15.95
CA VAL A 20 -2.05 8.29 -15.31
C VAL A 20 -1.27 7.58 -14.21
N LEU A 21 -0.03 7.21 -14.48
CA LEU A 21 0.84 6.53 -13.51
C LEU A 21 1.18 7.45 -12.32
N HIS A 22 1.47 8.72 -12.59
CA HIS A 22 1.64 9.76 -11.58
C HIS A 22 0.41 9.91 -10.68
N GLN A 23 -0.78 9.95 -11.29
CA GLN A 23 -2.03 10.06 -10.54
C GLN A 23 -2.27 8.83 -9.67
N GLU A 24 -1.99 7.64 -10.18
CA GLU A 24 -2.08 6.39 -9.41
C GLU A 24 -1.11 6.38 -8.21
N SER A 25 0.14 6.83 -8.39
CA SER A 25 1.08 6.99 -7.27
C SER A 25 0.59 7.95 -6.18
N LYS A 26 -0.05 9.06 -6.56
CA LYS A 26 -0.66 10.00 -5.60
C LYS A 26 -1.80 9.35 -4.81
N GLU A 27 -2.67 8.62 -5.50
CA GLU A 27 -3.77 7.89 -4.85
C GLU A 27 -3.24 6.82 -3.89
N TRP A 28 -2.11 6.17 -4.21
CA TRP A 28 -1.47 5.25 -3.28
C TRP A 28 -0.93 5.94 -2.03
N LEU A 29 -0.31 7.12 -2.15
CA LEU A 29 0.16 7.89 -0.99
C LEU A 29 -1.01 8.30 -0.08
N ASP A 30 -2.10 8.79 -0.66
CA ASP A 30 -3.31 9.14 0.09
C ASP A 30 -3.91 7.92 0.80
N THR A 31 -3.93 6.77 0.12
CA THR A 31 -4.41 5.50 0.67
C THR A 31 -3.54 5.03 1.83
N ILE A 32 -2.21 5.09 1.70
CA ILE A 32 -1.28 4.73 2.78
C ILE A 32 -1.45 5.65 3.98
N ALA A 33 -1.57 6.96 3.75
CA ALA A 33 -1.82 7.92 4.83
C ALA A 33 -3.12 7.60 5.60
N PHE A 34 -4.18 7.24 4.88
CA PHE A 34 -5.44 6.81 5.48
C PHE A 34 -5.28 5.51 6.30
N TRP A 35 -4.58 4.51 5.77
CA TRP A 35 -4.32 3.26 6.50
C TRP A 35 -3.52 3.47 7.78
N LYS A 36 -2.49 4.34 7.75
CA LYS A 36 -1.74 4.71 8.97
C LYS A 36 -2.64 5.35 10.01
N TYR A 37 -3.54 6.24 9.59
CA TYR A 37 -4.53 6.84 10.49
C TYR A 37 -5.46 5.78 11.10
N GLU A 38 -5.99 4.86 10.28
CA GLU A 38 -6.85 3.77 10.76
C GLU A 38 -6.15 2.84 11.75
N ILE A 39 -4.91 2.42 11.47
CA ILE A 39 -4.15 1.55 12.37
C ILE A 39 -3.94 2.24 13.71
N ASN A 40 -3.50 3.51 13.70
CA ASN A 40 -3.34 4.28 14.93
C ASN A 40 -4.66 4.40 15.72
N PHE A 41 -5.78 4.63 15.02
CA PHE A 41 -7.11 4.65 15.63
C PHE A 41 -7.45 3.30 16.29
N PHE A 42 -7.18 2.17 15.63
CA PHE A 42 -7.41 0.85 16.23
C PHE A 42 -6.50 0.60 17.43
N THR A 43 -5.22 0.97 17.36
CA THR A 43 -4.30 0.88 18.50
C THR A 43 -4.84 1.67 19.69
N GLU A 44 -5.33 2.89 19.48
CA GLU A 44 -5.96 3.70 20.54
C GLU A 44 -7.23 3.06 21.10
N LEU A 45 -8.09 2.52 20.22
CA LEU A 45 -9.33 1.87 20.62
C LEU A 45 -9.06 0.64 21.50
N LEU A 46 -8.10 -0.19 21.11
CA LEU A 46 -7.67 -1.37 21.86
C LEU A 46 -7.05 -0.95 23.21
N ASN A 47 -6.27 0.12 23.24
CA ASN A 47 -5.70 0.66 24.49
C ASN A 47 -6.77 1.15 25.48
N LYS A 48 -7.88 1.70 24.99
CA LYS A 48 -8.97 2.24 25.83
C LYS A 48 -9.92 1.16 26.37
N LYS A 49 -10.19 0.10 25.60
CA LYS A 49 -11.22 -0.91 25.94
C LYS A 49 -10.68 -2.19 26.60
N VAL A 50 -9.39 -2.47 26.48
CA VAL A 50 -8.84 -3.77 26.89
C VAL A 50 -8.18 -3.66 28.27
N ASN A 51 -8.63 -4.49 29.22
CA ASN A 51 -7.87 -4.75 30.45
C ASN A 51 -6.47 -5.27 30.06
N LYS A 52 -5.43 -4.58 30.54
CA LYS A 52 -4.02 -4.55 30.07
C LYS A 52 -3.25 -5.87 29.87
N THR A 53 -3.87 -7.06 29.91
CA THR A 53 -3.14 -8.31 30.17
C THR A 53 -3.51 -9.51 29.30
N SER A 54 -4.23 -9.36 28.18
CA SER A 54 -4.40 -10.50 27.25
C SER A 54 -3.25 -10.57 26.24
N ASP A 55 -2.65 -11.75 26.09
CA ASP A 55 -1.60 -12.03 25.09
C ASP A 55 -2.04 -11.62 23.66
N PHE A 56 -3.33 -11.76 23.38
CA PHE A 56 -3.93 -11.36 22.11
C PHE A 56 -3.83 -9.85 21.84
N SER A 57 -4.03 -9.01 22.87
CA SER A 57 -3.89 -7.55 22.72
C SER A 57 -2.44 -7.10 22.47
N GLN A 58 -1.47 -7.82 23.04
CA GLN A 58 -0.05 -7.58 22.82
C GLN A 58 0.37 -7.99 21.40
N LEU A 59 -0.18 -9.12 20.91
CA LEU A 59 0.02 -9.59 19.54
C LEU A 59 -0.52 -8.58 18.53
N LEU A 60 -1.75 -8.08 18.72
CA LEU A 60 -2.34 -7.06 17.84
C LEU A 60 -1.49 -5.79 17.78
N LYS A 61 -1.01 -5.29 18.93
CA LYS A 61 -0.11 -4.11 18.96
C LYS A 61 1.20 -4.33 18.23
N THR A 62 1.73 -5.55 18.29
CA THR A 62 2.96 -5.90 17.56
C THR A 62 2.71 -5.91 16.06
N LEU A 63 1.56 -6.45 15.64
CA LEU A 63 1.13 -6.46 14.25
C LEU A 63 0.91 -5.03 13.72
N ASP A 64 0.28 -4.15 14.51
CA ASP A 64 0.11 -2.72 14.18
C ASP A 64 1.46 -2.06 13.86
N LYS A 65 2.45 -2.28 14.73
CA LYS A 65 3.78 -1.69 14.57
C LYS A 65 4.47 -2.18 13.30
N ILE A 66 4.40 -3.48 13.02
CA ILE A 66 4.97 -4.07 11.80
C ILE A 66 4.30 -3.44 10.56
N HIS A 67 2.97 -3.32 10.57
CA HIS A 67 2.25 -2.71 9.45
C HIS A 67 2.62 -1.24 9.24
N LEU A 68 2.75 -0.45 10.31
CA LEU A 68 3.18 0.95 10.22
C LEU A 68 4.58 1.08 9.62
N GLU A 69 5.55 0.29 10.09
CA GLU A 69 6.92 0.29 9.55
C GLU A 69 6.94 -0.12 8.08
N LEU A 70 6.19 -1.16 7.71
CA LEU A 70 6.07 -1.62 6.32
C LEU A 70 5.45 -0.56 5.41
N MET A 71 4.43 0.17 5.88
CA MET A 71 3.85 1.29 5.15
C MET A 71 4.81 2.47 5.01
N ASP A 72 5.66 2.73 6.01
CA ASP A 72 6.72 3.75 5.88
C ASP A 72 7.72 3.41 4.78
N TYR A 73 8.07 2.13 4.61
CA TYR A 73 8.92 1.70 3.49
C TYR A 73 8.22 1.85 2.14
N LEU A 74 6.96 1.40 2.05
CA LEU A 74 6.20 1.51 0.81
C LEU A 74 5.98 2.96 0.37
N GLU A 75 5.69 3.86 1.32
CA GLU A 75 5.59 5.30 1.06
C GLU A 75 6.90 5.87 0.50
N LYS A 76 8.04 5.53 1.12
CA LYS A 76 9.36 5.96 0.64
C LYS A 76 9.65 5.47 -0.77
N ASP A 77 9.28 4.23 -1.09
CA ASP A 77 9.49 3.66 -2.42
C ASP A 77 8.62 4.36 -3.47
N ILE A 78 7.37 4.72 -3.15
CA ILE A 78 6.49 5.49 -4.03
C ILE A 78 7.04 6.91 -4.22
N VAL A 79 7.51 7.58 -3.17
CA VAL A 79 8.12 8.92 -3.28
C VAL A 79 9.39 8.87 -4.15
N ALA A 80 10.23 7.85 -3.98
CA ALA A 80 11.42 7.66 -4.81
C ALA A 80 11.04 7.40 -6.28
N HIS A 81 9.96 6.66 -6.52
CA HIS A 81 9.42 6.39 -7.85
C HIS A 81 8.91 7.67 -8.55
N GLU A 82 8.22 8.55 -7.83
CA GLU A 82 7.77 9.84 -8.36
C GLU A 82 8.92 10.81 -8.64
N LYS A 83 9.96 10.76 -7.81
CA LYS A 83 11.21 11.48 -8.11
C LYS A 83 11.87 10.94 -9.39
N TYR A 84 11.88 9.63 -9.59
CA TYR A 84 12.39 9.02 -10.82
C TYR A 84 11.61 9.50 -12.05
N LEU A 85 10.28 9.62 -11.95
CA LEU A 85 9.46 10.16 -13.03
C LEU A 85 9.87 11.60 -13.37
N THR A 86 10.00 12.45 -12.35
CA THR A 86 10.40 13.86 -12.53
C THR A 86 11.75 13.98 -13.25
N ASP A 87 12.72 13.14 -12.87
CA ASP A 87 14.05 13.12 -13.48
C ASP A 87 14.02 12.59 -14.93
N LEU A 88 13.16 11.61 -15.20
CA LEU A 88 12.93 11.04 -16.54
C LEU A 88 12.26 12.04 -17.48
N GLU A 89 11.22 12.75 -17.04
CA GLU A 89 10.56 13.82 -17.81
C GLU A 89 11.48 15.01 -18.06
N GLY A 90 12.41 15.28 -17.12
CA GLY A 90 13.48 16.26 -17.27
C GLY A 90 14.59 15.85 -18.24
N LEU A 91 14.46 14.70 -18.93
CA LEU A 91 15.44 14.14 -19.87
C LEU A 91 16.85 14.01 -19.29
N LYS A 92 16.95 13.70 -17.99
CA LYS A 92 18.25 13.43 -17.36
C LYS A 92 18.79 12.09 -17.87
N ASP A 93 20.10 12.06 -18.13
CA ASP A 93 20.78 10.82 -18.55
C ASP A 93 20.70 9.74 -17.47
N GLY A 94 20.59 8.48 -17.90
CA GLY A 94 20.56 7.31 -17.00
C GLY A 94 19.17 6.87 -16.53
N PHE A 95 18.11 7.55 -16.97
CA PHE A 95 16.73 7.17 -16.67
C PHE A 95 16.09 6.40 -17.83
N SER A 96 15.28 5.39 -17.52
CA SER A 96 14.67 4.47 -18.48
C SER A 96 13.19 4.35 -18.21
N GLU A 97 12.38 4.59 -19.24
CA GLU A 97 10.92 4.43 -19.15
C GLU A 97 10.53 2.99 -18.83
N ILE A 98 11.28 2.02 -19.38
CA ILE A 98 11.04 0.60 -19.11
C ILE A 98 11.28 0.32 -17.62
N ALA A 99 12.39 0.80 -17.07
CA ALA A 99 12.70 0.62 -15.64
C ALA A 99 11.66 1.29 -14.73
N TYR A 100 11.20 2.50 -15.11
CA TYR A 100 10.11 3.19 -14.41
C TYR A 100 8.84 2.35 -14.41
N ARG A 101 8.37 1.88 -15.58
CA ARG A 101 7.14 1.08 -15.68
C ARG A 101 7.22 -0.25 -14.95
N GLU A 102 8.39 -0.90 -14.95
CA GLU A 102 8.62 -2.12 -14.17
C GLU A 102 8.54 -1.85 -12.66
N GLN A 103 9.13 -0.76 -12.18
CA GLN A 103 9.01 -0.36 -10.78
C GLN A 103 7.56 -0.02 -10.41
N HIS A 104 6.86 0.73 -11.27
CA HIS A 104 5.45 1.07 -11.06
C HIS A 104 4.59 -0.19 -10.90
N LYS A 105 4.81 -1.19 -11.76
CA LYS A 105 4.13 -2.48 -11.68
C LYS A 105 4.39 -3.20 -10.36
N LYS A 106 5.64 -3.18 -9.86
CA LYS A 106 5.98 -3.78 -8.56
C LYS A 106 5.27 -3.06 -7.41
N LEU A 107 5.21 -1.72 -7.44
CA LEU A 107 4.48 -0.93 -6.45
C LEU A 107 2.98 -1.22 -6.47
N SER A 108 2.38 -1.34 -7.66
CA SER A 108 0.97 -1.74 -7.82
C SER A 108 0.69 -3.12 -7.22
N GLU A 109 1.59 -4.09 -7.46
CA GLU A 109 1.51 -5.43 -6.86
C GLU A 109 1.63 -5.36 -5.33
N SER A 110 2.55 -4.55 -4.79
CA SER A 110 2.65 -4.32 -3.34
C SER A 110 1.39 -3.69 -2.76
N MET A 111 0.83 -2.65 -3.40
CA MET A 111 -0.40 -2.01 -2.94
C MET A 111 -1.59 -3.00 -2.88
N ALA A 112 -1.69 -3.89 -3.87
CA ALA A 112 -2.72 -4.93 -3.88
C ALA A 112 -2.57 -5.91 -2.70
N LEU A 113 -1.34 -6.33 -2.37
CA LEU A 113 -1.08 -7.21 -1.24
C LEU A 113 -1.43 -6.53 0.09
N PHE A 114 -0.93 -5.31 0.32
CA PHE A 114 -1.22 -4.56 1.54
C PHE A 114 -2.72 -4.31 1.72
N THR A 115 -3.45 -4.09 0.63
CA THR A 115 -4.91 -3.89 0.68
C THR A 115 -5.62 -5.10 1.30
N GLU A 116 -5.24 -6.32 0.92
CA GLU A 116 -5.82 -7.52 1.52
C GLU A 116 -5.33 -7.74 2.95
N ASP A 117 -4.03 -7.55 3.24
CA ASP A 117 -3.48 -7.70 4.59
C ASP A 117 -4.16 -6.77 5.60
N ILE A 118 -4.41 -5.53 5.22
CA ILE A 118 -5.10 -4.53 6.06
C ILE A 118 -6.56 -4.90 6.28
N LYS A 119 -7.21 -5.45 5.25
CA LYS A 119 -8.59 -5.93 5.37
C LYS A 119 -8.69 -7.12 6.31
N GLU A 120 -7.78 -8.09 6.22
CA GLU A 120 -7.70 -9.21 7.16
C GLU A 120 -7.45 -8.72 8.59
N PHE A 121 -6.49 -7.81 8.75
CA PHE A 121 -6.21 -7.19 10.05
C PHE A 121 -7.44 -6.52 10.66
N LYS A 122 -8.19 -5.72 9.88
CA LYS A 122 -9.44 -5.10 10.32
C LYS A 122 -10.47 -6.13 10.79
N LEU A 123 -10.61 -7.24 10.08
CA LEU A 123 -11.51 -8.33 10.47
C LEU A 123 -11.09 -8.95 11.81
N MET A 124 -9.78 -9.12 12.06
CA MET A 124 -9.27 -9.60 13.35
C MET A 124 -9.60 -8.62 14.48
N VAL A 125 -9.37 -7.32 14.28
CA VAL A 125 -9.72 -6.27 15.25
C VAL A 125 -11.22 -6.26 15.55
N PHE A 126 -12.06 -6.30 14.52
CA PHE A 126 -13.52 -6.32 14.68
C PHE A 126 -14.00 -7.58 15.41
N GLY A 127 -13.43 -8.74 15.08
CA GLY A 127 -13.74 -10.00 15.75
C GLY A 127 -13.40 -9.93 17.24
N TYR A 128 -12.23 -9.39 17.58
CA TYR A 128 -11.83 -9.23 18.97
C TYR A 128 -12.71 -8.24 19.74
N VAL A 129 -12.97 -7.07 19.18
CA VAL A 129 -13.80 -6.03 19.84
C VAL A 129 -15.25 -6.48 20.03
N LYS A 130 -15.80 -7.32 19.15
CA LYS A 130 -17.15 -7.90 19.33
C LYS A 130 -17.24 -8.90 20.48
N ASN A 131 -16.12 -9.51 20.85
CA ASN A 131 -16.04 -10.51 21.92
C ASN A 131 -15.63 -9.90 23.28
N LEU A 132 -15.41 -8.57 23.33
CA LEU A 132 -15.21 -7.78 24.55
C LEU A 132 -16.53 -7.23 25.08
#